data_AF-A0A7S0WDL6-F1
#
_entry.id   AF-A0A7S0WDL6-F1
#
_cell.length_a   1.000
_cell.length_b   1.000
_cell.length_c   1.000
_cell.angle_alpha   90.00
_cell.angle_beta   90.00
_cell.angle_gamma   90.00
#
_symmetry.space_group_name_H-M   'P 1'
#
loop_
_entity.id
_entity.type
_entity.pdbx_description
1 polymer ?
#
loop_
_entity_poly.entity_id
_entity_poly.type
_entity_poly.pdbx_seq_one_letter_code
_entity_poly.pdbx_strand_id
1 'polypeptide(L)'
;MSYLYHRLPGMARTPLPIVVQNPVDNMSVWALATCGFLWTSSTCMVFSLLPVFLQTEFGFSNTRIGAMEGFALFVSNFSRVFSGVFSDVLKSRVKVIAAGSVMTAAMKLTLASAVSVQWVVAGKLLDRFGKGIRAAPTDALIADLSPRPKRSSTYGLHQSMTTLGGVIGSLMAMMMMKMTHNNFRATFTLAAVPSIVAIYILIKAVRKPNRKMSK
;
A
#
# COMPACT_ATOMS: atom_id res chain seq x y z
N MET A 1 -25.28 0.42 -33.95
CA MET A 1 -24.26 -0.15 -33.04
C MET A 1 -24.66 -1.60 -32.76
N SER A 2 -24.11 -2.56 -33.51
CA SER A 2 -24.51 -3.98 -33.44
C SER A 2 -23.98 -4.63 -32.17
N TYR A 3 -24.87 -5.26 -31.39
CA TYR A 3 -24.54 -6.04 -30.21
C TYR A 3 -23.78 -7.32 -30.60
N LEU A 4 -22.54 -7.47 -30.12
CA LEU A 4 -21.76 -8.71 -30.25
C LEU A 4 -22.35 -9.77 -29.31
N TYR A 5 -22.84 -10.87 -29.86
CA TYR A 5 -23.31 -12.05 -29.11
C TYR A 5 -22.25 -13.15 -29.17
N HIS A 6 -22.02 -13.87 -28.07
CA HIS A 6 -21.20 -15.09 -28.08
C HIS A 6 -22.10 -16.31 -28.39
N ARG A 7 -21.64 -17.25 -29.24
CA ARG A 7 -22.26 -18.56 -29.44
C ARG A 7 -21.25 -19.67 -29.15
N LEU A 8 -21.66 -20.64 -28.33
CA LEU A 8 -21.20 -22.02 -28.45
C LEU A 8 -22.27 -22.80 -29.24
N PRO A 9 -21.92 -23.86 -30.00
CA PRO A 9 -22.89 -24.65 -30.75
C PRO A 9 -23.99 -25.18 -29.82
N GLY A 10 -25.25 -24.82 -30.07
CA GLY A 10 -26.42 -25.32 -29.32
C GLY A 10 -26.95 -24.44 -28.18
N MET A 11 -26.35 -23.29 -27.85
CA MET A 11 -26.85 -22.41 -26.77
C MET A 11 -27.65 -21.19 -27.27
N ALA A 12 -28.63 -20.76 -26.47
CA ALA A 12 -29.39 -19.53 -26.66
C ALA A 12 -28.48 -18.29 -26.57
N ARG A 13 -28.76 -17.26 -27.37
CA ARG A 13 -27.96 -16.02 -27.40
C ARG A 13 -28.18 -15.23 -26.10
N THR A 14 -27.18 -15.24 -25.21
CA THR A 14 -27.18 -14.34 -24.04
C THR A 14 -26.52 -13.00 -24.41
N PRO A 15 -27.10 -11.86 -24.02
CA PRO A 15 -26.44 -10.56 -24.18
C PRO A 15 -25.13 -10.55 -23.39
N LEU A 16 -24.07 -9.96 -23.95
CA LEU A 16 -22.83 -9.72 -23.20
C LEU A 16 -23.14 -8.82 -21.99
N PRO A 17 -22.51 -9.05 -20.83
CA PRO A 17 -22.64 -8.14 -19.71
C PRO A 17 -22.24 -6.73 -20.16
N ILE A 18 -23.19 -5.80 -20.03
CA ILE A 18 -23.01 -4.40 -20.43
C ILE A 18 -21.81 -3.87 -19.64
N VAL A 19 -20.76 -3.45 -20.35
CA VAL A 19 -19.63 -2.76 -19.71
C VAL A 19 -20.15 -1.40 -19.26
N VAL A 20 -20.57 -1.30 -18.00
CA VAL A 20 -20.98 -0.04 -17.39
C VAL A 20 -19.76 0.89 -17.42
N GLN A 21 -19.79 1.88 -18.33
CA GLN A 21 -18.81 2.96 -18.34
C GLN A 21 -19.16 3.90 -17.18
N ASN A 22 -18.59 3.65 -16.01
CA ASN A 22 -18.61 4.67 -14.97
C ASN A 22 -17.72 5.85 -15.40
N PRO A 23 -18.16 7.10 -15.22
CA PRO A 23 -17.28 8.25 -15.34
C PRO A 23 -16.10 8.07 -14.37
N VAL A 24 -14.89 8.47 -14.79
CA VAL A 24 -13.70 8.37 -13.95
C VAL A 24 -13.93 9.21 -12.70
N ASP A 25 -13.84 8.59 -11.52
CA ASP A 25 -13.79 9.34 -10.27
C ASP A 25 -12.38 9.90 -10.08
N ASN A 26 -12.09 10.99 -10.80
CA ASN A 26 -10.79 11.64 -10.81
C ASN A 26 -10.32 11.98 -9.39
N MET A 27 -11.22 12.39 -8.50
CA MET A 27 -10.86 12.76 -7.13
C MET A 27 -10.40 11.55 -6.33
N SER A 28 -11.12 10.43 -6.40
CA SER A 28 -10.71 9.19 -5.73
C SER A 28 -9.41 8.62 -6.31
N VAL A 29 -9.19 8.73 -7.62
CA VAL A 29 -7.96 8.29 -8.30
C VAL A 29 -6.76 9.10 -7.82
N TRP A 30 -6.85 10.42 -7.83
CA TRP A 30 -5.78 11.30 -7.34
C TRP A 30 -5.53 11.11 -5.85
N ALA A 31 -6.59 11.01 -5.04
CA ALA A 31 -6.46 10.74 -3.61
C ALA A 31 -5.71 9.43 -3.34
N LEU A 32 -6.04 8.36 -4.07
CA LEU A 32 -5.38 7.06 -3.91
C LEU A 32 -3.92 7.09 -4.39
N ALA A 33 -3.62 7.83 -5.47
CA ALA A 33 -2.25 8.06 -5.93
C ALA A 33 -1.41 8.83 -4.89
N THR A 34 -1.97 9.89 -4.29
CA THR A 34 -1.34 10.63 -3.19
C THR A 34 -1.14 9.75 -1.94
N CYS A 35 -2.09 8.88 -1.62
CA CYS A 35 -1.91 7.90 -0.54
C CYS A 35 -0.73 6.96 -0.85
N GLY A 36 -0.63 6.45 -2.08
CA GLY A 36 0.49 5.62 -2.55
C GLY A 36 1.84 6.33 -2.39
N PHE A 37 1.92 7.59 -2.80
CA PHE A 37 3.08 8.46 -2.60
C PHE A 37 3.47 8.56 -1.13
N LEU A 38 2.53 8.95 -0.26
CA LEU A 38 2.78 9.17 1.17
C LEU A 38 3.16 7.89 1.92
N TRP A 39 2.47 6.78 1.66
CA TRP A 39 2.81 5.49 2.27
C TRP A 39 4.21 5.03 1.88
N THR A 40 4.58 5.24 0.62
CA THR A 40 5.87 4.79 0.09
C THR A 40 6.99 5.69 0.56
N SER A 41 6.78 7.01 0.57
CA SER A 41 7.72 7.96 1.17
C SER A 41 8.01 7.62 2.62
N SER A 42 6.97 7.49 3.43
CA SER A 42 7.05 7.09 4.83
C SER A 42 7.78 5.75 5.04
N THR A 43 7.54 4.79 4.15
CA THR A 43 8.20 3.47 4.20
C THR A 43 9.69 3.56 3.88
N CYS A 44 10.04 4.26 2.81
CA CYS A 44 11.41 4.42 2.36
C CYS A 44 12.23 5.24 3.36
N MET A 45 11.63 6.21 4.05
CA MET A 45 12.31 6.92 5.15
C MET A 45 12.86 5.96 6.20
N VAL A 46 12.09 4.95 6.59
CA VAL A 46 12.53 3.94 7.56
C VAL A 46 13.48 2.94 6.91
N PHE A 47 13.12 2.38 5.76
CA PHE A 47 13.89 1.28 5.15
C PHE A 47 15.25 1.68 4.64
N SER A 48 15.45 2.93 4.22
CA SER A 48 16.76 3.42 3.79
C SER A 48 17.76 3.50 4.96
N LEU A 49 17.26 3.60 6.20
CA LEU A 49 18.09 3.71 7.41
C LEU A 49 18.11 2.44 8.25
N LEU A 50 17.12 1.56 8.07
CA LEU A 50 16.91 0.39 8.92
C LEU A 50 18.10 -0.61 8.92
N PRO A 51 18.74 -0.95 7.78
CA PRO A 51 19.92 -1.81 7.78
C PRO A 51 21.09 -1.20 8.55
N VAL A 52 21.32 0.11 8.36
CA VAL A 52 22.38 0.85 9.06
C VAL A 52 22.11 0.86 10.56
N PHE A 53 20.89 1.21 10.98
CA PHE A 53 20.46 1.19 12.38
C PHE A 53 20.67 -0.19 13.04
N LEU A 54 20.31 -1.28 12.36
CA LEU A 54 20.52 -2.64 12.86
C LEU A 54 22.00 -3.00 13.01
N GLN A 55 22.85 -2.50 12.11
CA GLN A 55 24.28 -2.74 12.18
C GLN A 55 24.94 -1.90 13.28
N THR A 56 24.62 -0.61 13.37
CA THR A 56 25.27 0.34 14.30
C THR A 56 24.84 0.13 15.75
N GLU A 57 23.55 -0.09 16.00
CA GLU A 57 23.02 -0.20 17.37
C GLU A 57 23.04 -1.63 17.90
N PHE A 58 22.94 -2.63 17.02
CA PHE A 58 22.74 -4.02 17.42
C PHE A 58 23.77 -5.00 16.83
N GLY A 59 24.76 -4.52 16.06
CA GLY A 59 25.84 -5.36 15.54
C GLY A 59 25.36 -6.47 14.60
N PHE A 60 24.25 -6.25 13.89
CA PHE A 60 23.74 -7.25 12.95
C PHE A 60 24.69 -7.47 11.78
N SER A 61 24.94 -8.74 11.44
CA SER A 61 25.63 -9.10 10.21
C SER A 61 24.73 -8.93 9.00
N ASN A 62 25.31 -8.67 7.82
CA ASN A 62 24.58 -8.52 6.56
C ASN A 62 23.71 -9.75 6.25
N THR A 63 24.19 -10.95 6.59
CA THR A 63 23.43 -12.21 6.43
C THR A 63 22.14 -12.22 7.26
N ARG A 64 22.18 -11.75 8.52
CA ARG A 64 21.00 -11.69 9.39
C ARG A 64 20.00 -10.66 8.89
N ILE A 65 20.48 -9.51 8.41
CA ILE A 65 19.64 -8.47 7.80
C ILE A 65 18.94 -9.03 6.55
N GLY A 66 19.69 -9.70 5.67
CA GLY A 66 19.16 -10.33 4.46
C GLY A 66 18.11 -11.41 4.75
N ALA A 67 18.38 -12.31 5.71
CA ALA A 67 17.43 -13.33 6.12
C ALA A 67 16.11 -12.73 6.67
N MET A 68 16.22 -11.70 7.51
CA MET A 68 15.07 -10.97 8.03
C MET A 68 14.28 -10.28 6.90
N GLU A 69 14.97 -9.70 5.90
CA GLU A 69 14.31 -9.08 4.75
C GLU A 69 13.59 -10.08 3.86
N GLY A 70 14.21 -11.23 3.59
CA GLY A 70 13.59 -12.33 2.86
C GLY A 70 12.32 -12.81 3.55
N PHE A 71 12.38 -13.04 4.87
CA PHE A 71 11.20 -13.46 5.64
C PHE A 71 10.11 -12.37 5.67
N ALA A 72 10.49 -11.10 5.79
CA ALA A 72 9.54 -10.00 5.77
C ALA A 72 8.82 -9.89 4.41
N LEU A 73 9.52 -10.13 3.29
CA LEU A 73 8.92 -10.21 1.95
C LEU A 73 7.98 -11.41 1.81
N PHE A 74 8.36 -12.57 2.36
CA PHE A 74 7.49 -13.74 2.41
C PHE A 74 6.17 -13.42 3.13
N VAL A 75 6.23 -12.83 4.34
CA VAL A 75 5.05 -12.43 5.11
C VAL A 75 4.17 -11.43 4.34
N SER A 76 4.80 -10.45 3.66
CA SER A 76 4.07 -9.48 2.84
C SER A 76 3.29 -10.15 1.70
N ASN A 77 3.93 -11.06 0.97
CA ASN A 77 3.32 -11.74 -0.17
C ASN A 77 2.26 -12.75 0.27
N PHE A 78 2.53 -13.49 1.34
CA PHE A 78 1.59 -14.43 1.92
C PHE A 78 0.31 -13.70 2.38
N SER A 79 0.45 -12.61 3.11
CA SER A 79 -0.67 -11.76 3.55
C SER A 79 -1.49 -11.20 2.38
N ARG A 80 -0.82 -10.81 1.28
CA ARG A 80 -1.50 -10.31 0.08
C ARG A 80 -2.49 -11.31 -0.50
N VAL A 81 -2.15 -12.61 -0.53
CA VAL A 81 -3.02 -13.68 -1.05
C VAL A 81 -4.35 -13.73 -0.30
N PHE A 82 -4.32 -13.76 1.03
CA PHE A 82 -5.54 -13.81 1.84
C PHE A 82 -6.32 -12.51 1.84
N SER A 83 -5.62 -11.37 1.77
CA SER A 83 -6.25 -10.04 1.83
C SER A 83 -7.27 -9.78 0.72
N GLY A 84 -7.05 -10.35 -0.47
CA GLY A 84 -7.99 -10.25 -1.58
C GLY A 84 -9.34 -10.91 -1.25
N VAL A 85 -9.29 -12.14 -0.74
CA VAL A 85 -10.47 -12.89 -0.31
C VAL A 85 -11.20 -12.17 0.83
N PHE A 86 -10.45 -11.72 1.85
CA PHE A 86 -11.03 -10.97 2.96
C PHE A 86 -11.73 -9.69 2.51
N SER A 87 -11.13 -8.95 1.57
CA SER A 87 -11.74 -7.71 1.07
C SER A 87 -13.01 -7.95 0.26
N ASP A 88 -13.12 -9.08 -0.44
CA ASP A 88 -14.35 -9.42 -1.15
C ASP A 88 -15.44 -9.89 -0.19
N VAL A 89 -15.10 -10.64 0.87
CA VAL A 89 -16.04 -11.05 1.93
C VAL A 89 -16.57 -9.86 2.72
N LEU A 90 -15.71 -8.92 3.11
CA LEU A 90 -16.09 -7.70 3.85
C LEU A 90 -16.86 -6.67 2.99
N LYS A 91 -16.99 -6.89 1.68
CA LYS A 91 -17.66 -6.01 0.70
C LYS A 91 -17.19 -4.54 0.75
N SER A 92 -16.01 -4.27 1.33
CA SER A 92 -15.50 -2.91 1.53
C SER A 92 -13.98 -2.85 1.44
N ARG A 93 -13.49 -2.50 0.26
CA ARG A 93 -12.06 -2.36 -0.05
C ARG A 93 -11.40 -1.28 0.82
N VAL A 94 -12.03 -0.11 0.93
CA VAL A 94 -11.51 1.04 1.69
C VAL A 94 -11.26 0.69 3.17
N LYS A 95 -12.13 -0.09 3.82
CA LYS A 95 -11.95 -0.50 5.22
C LYS A 95 -10.74 -1.41 5.41
N VAL A 96 -10.54 -2.37 4.50
CA VAL A 96 -9.39 -3.30 4.57
C VAL A 96 -8.08 -2.55 4.30
N ILE A 97 -8.06 -1.63 3.33
CA ILE A 97 -6.90 -0.77 3.07
C ILE A 97 -6.60 0.10 4.30
N ALA A 98 -7.62 0.70 4.93
CA ALA A 98 -7.44 1.51 6.12
C ALA A 98 -6.88 0.70 7.30
N ALA A 99 -7.40 -0.52 7.55
CA ALA A 99 -6.90 -1.40 8.61
C ALA A 99 -5.41 -1.75 8.41
N GLY A 100 -5.03 -2.18 7.19
CA GLY A 100 -3.63 -2.45 6.86
C GLY A 100 -2.75 -1.20 6.98
N SER A 101 -3.28 -0.03 6.62
CA SER A 101 -2.57 1.25 6.75
C SER A 101 -2.34 1.65 8.20
N VAL A 102 -3.35 1.47 9.08
CA VAL A 102 -3.22 1.70 10.53
C VAL A 102 -2.15 0.79 11.12
N MET A 103 -2.11 -0.49 10.73
CA MET A 103 -1.04 -1.40 11.17
C MET A 103 0.34 -0.89 10.76
N THR A 104 0.52 -0.44 9.52
CA THR A 104 1.81 0.12 9.07
C THR A 104 2.18 1.43 9.79
N ALA A 105 1.20 2.26 10.14
CA ALA A 105 1.43 3.51 10.87
C ALA A 105 1.80 3.24 12.34
N ALA A 106 1.08 2.32 13.00
CA ALA A 106 1.37 1.89 14.37
C ALA A 106 2.80 1.38 14.48
N MET A 107 3.27 0.60 13.50
CA MET A 107 4.64 0.08 13.52
C MET A 107 5.73 1.14 13.45
N LYS A 108 5.48 2.24 12.73
CA LYS A 108 6.46 3.34 12.65
C LYS A 108 6.60 4.04 14.00
N LEU A 109 5.50 4.19 14.74
CA LEU A 109 5.51 4.69 16.11
C LEU A 109 6.18 3.69 17.07
N THR A 110 5.94 2.40 16.90
CA THR A 110 6.61 1.36 17.70
C THR A 110 8.13 1.32 17.44
N LEU A 111 8.55 1.47 16.18
CA LEU A 111 9.97 1.52 15.80
C LEU A 111 10.67 2.77 16.36
N ALA A 112 9.97 3.89 16.46
CA ALA A 112 10.51 5.07 17.12
C ALA A 112 10.81 4.85 18.62
N SER A 113 10.01 4.02 19.28
CA SER A 113 10.21 3.65 20.68
C SER A 113 10.97 2.34 20.86
N ALA A 114 11.61 1.80 19.80
CA ALA A 114 12.25 0.50 19.88
C ALA A 114 13.44 0.51 20.85
N VAL A 115 13.31 -0.30 21.90
CA VAL A 115 14.33 -0.52 22.94
C VAL A 115 15.18 -1.77 22.65
N SER A 116 14.66 -2.73 21.87
CA SER A 116 15.36 -3.99 21.57
C SER A 116 15.24 -4.44 20.12
N VAL A 117 16.17 -5.30 19.70
CA VAL A 117 16.18 -5.96 18.39
C VAL A 117 14.86 -6.64 18.06
N GLN A 118 14.27 -7.34 19.04
CA GLN A 118 13.03 -8.10 18.84
C GLN A 118 11.88 -7.17 18.48
N TRP A 119 11.83 -5.98 19.08
CA TRP A 119 10.87 -4.93 18.73
C TRP A 119 11.05 -4.45 17.29
N VAL A 120 12.29 -4.32 16.82
CA VAL A 120 12.57 -3.90 15.44
C VAL A 120 12.14 -4.97 14.43
N VAL A 121 12.45 -6.24 14.70
CA VAL A 121 12.06 -7.36 13.84
C VAL A 121 10.54 -7.50 13.81
N ALA A 122 9.88 -7.52 14.97
CA ALA A 122 8.42 -7.57 15.06
C ALA A 122 7.76 -6.39 14.34
N GLY A 123 8.30 -5.18 14.53
CA GLY A 123 7.87 -3.97 13.84
C GLY A 123 7.97 -4.09 12.32
N LYS A 124 9.10 -4.61 11.81
CA LYS A 124 9.31 -4.84 10.38
C LYS A 124 8.33 -5.87 9.82
N LEU A 125 8.12 -6.99 10.52
CA LEU A 125 7.18 -8.03 10.09
C LEU A 125 5.75 -7.52 10.06
N LEU A 126 5.33 -6.77 11.07
CA LEU A 126 3.98 -6.23 11.15
C LEU A 126 3.76 -5.09 10.12
N ASP A 127 4.76 -4.28 9.80
CA ASP A 127 4.70 -3.34 8.67
C ASP A 127 4.53 -4.08 7.34
N ARG A 128 5.27 -5.18 7.12
CA ARG A 128 5.11 -6.00 5.91
C ARG A 128 3.77 -6.72 5.85
N PHE A 129 3.29 -7.22 6.97
CA PHE A 129 1.99 -7.85 7.07
C PHE A 129 0.87 -6.84 6.75
N GLY A 130 0.92 -5.63 7.31
CA GLY A 130 -0.03 -4.54 7.01
C GLY A 130 0.03 -4.07 5.55
N LYS A 131 1.23 -3.98 4.97
CA LYS A 131 1.42 -3.74 3.53
C LYS A 131 0.79 -4.82 2.67
N GLY A 132 0.95 -6.09 3.05
CA GLY A 132 0.30 -7.22 2.40
C GLY A 132 -1.22 -7.10 2.41
N ILE A 133 -1.81 -6.78 3.57
CA ILE A 133 -3.26 -6.60 3.74
C ILE A 133 -3.82 -5.50 2.83
N ARG A 134 -3.12 -4.37 2.69
CA ARG A 134 -3.62 -3.27 1.86
C ARG A 134 -3.37 -3.46 0.37
N ALA A 135 -2.41 -4.31 -0.04
CA ALA A 135 -1.95 -4.38 -1.43
C ALA A 135 -3.03 -4.86 -2.41
N ALA A 136 -3.57 -6.08 -2.21
CA ALA A 136 -4.59 -6.61 -3.13
C ALA A 136 -5.87 -5.76 -3.15
N PRO A 137 -6.41 -5.27 -2.02
CA PRO A 137 -7.58 -4.40 -2.02
C PRO A 137 -7.33 -3.05 -2.69
N THR A 138 -6.11 -2.49 -2.61
CA THR A 138 -5.73 -1.25 -3.31
C THR A 138 -5.73 -1.46 -4.82
N ASP A 139 -5.11 -2.54 -5.30
CA ASP A 139 -5.12 -2.86 -6.73
C ASP A 139 -6.53 -3.04 -7.25
N ALA A 140 -7.37 -3.71 -6.46
CA ALA A 140 -8.76 -3.96 -6.80
C ALA A 140 -9.59 -2.65 -6.76
N LEU A 141 -9.30 -1.74 -5.84
CA LEU A 141 -9.94 -0.43 -5.78
C LEU A 141 -9.55 0.47 -6.97
N ILE A 142 -8.29 0.46 -7.40
CA ILE A 142 -7.86 1.17 -8.62
C ILE A 142 -8.64 0.66 -9.83
N ALA A 143 -8.85 -0.66 -9.91
CA ALA A 143 -9.67 -1.28 -10.94
C ALA A 143 -11.14 -0.83 -10.92
N ASP A 144 -11.73 -0.69 -9.74
CA ASP A 144 -13.12 -0.28 -9.58
C ASP A 144 -13.34 1.20 -9.90
N LEU A 145 -12.33 2.05 -9.64
CA LEU A 145 -12.37 3.49 -9.87
C LEU A 145 -12.10 3.89 -11.33
N SER A 146 -11.57 2.98 -12.15
CA SER A 146 -11.15 3.26 -13.52
C SER A 146 -11.96 2.48 -14.56
N PRO A 147 -12.47 3.13 -15.62
CA PRO A 147 -13.09 2.42 -16.73
C PRO A 147 -12.03 1.60 -17.48
N ARG A 148 -12.44 0.44 -18.04
CA ARG A 148 -11.53 -0.52 -18.70
C ARG A 148 -10.49 0.13 -19.63
N PRO A 149 -10.83 1.10 -20.51
CA PRO A 149 -9.86 1.72 -21.41
C PRO A 149 -8.78 2.57 -20.73
N LYS A 150 -9.08 3.15 -19.56
CA LYS A 150 -8.16 4.05 -18.82
C LYS A 150 -7.46 3.36 -17.64
N ARG A 151 -7.77 2.09 -17.38
CA ARG A 151 -7.28 1.35 -16.22
C ARG A 151 -5.75 1.29 -16.15
N SER A 152 -5.07 1.05 -17.28
CA SER A 152 -3.60 1.06 -17.34
C SER A 152 -3.02 2.43 -17.01
N SER A 153 -3.63 3.51 -17.47
CA SER A 153 -3.23 4.88 -17.16
C SER A 153 -3.42 5.21 -15.67
N THR A 154 -4.51 4.74 -15.05
CA THR A 154 -4.74 4.90 -13.61
C THR A 154 -3.72 4.12 -12.76
N TYR A 155 -3.41 2.88 -13.12
CA TYR A 155 -2.31 2.14 -12.47
C TYR A 155 -0.97 2.84 -12.69
N GLY A 156 -0.70 3.33 -13.91
CA GLY A 156 0.51 4.08 -14.24
C GLY A 156 0.66 5.32 -13.37
N LEU A 157 -0.39 6.12 -13.21
CA LEU A 157 -0.39 7.28 -12.32
C LEU A 157 -0.08 6.89 -10.86
N HIS A 158 -0.77 5.87 -10.34
CA HIS A 158 -0.56 5.39 -8.98
C HIS A 158 0.87 4.87 -8.77
N GLN A 159 1.40 4.12 -9.74
CA GLN A 159 2.75 3.56 -9.68
C GLN A 159 3.81 4.66 -9.80
N SER A 160 3.63 5.64 -10.70
CA SER A 160 4.53 6.79 -10.81
C SER A 160 4.59 7.58 -9.50
N MET A 161 3.43 7.85 -8.89
CA MET A 161 3.36 8.52 -7.58
C MET A 161 4.01 7.69 -6.48
N THR A 162 3.85 6.36 -6.50
CA THR A 162 4.51 5.45 -5.56
C THR A 162 6.04 5.50 -5.71
N THR A 163 6.55 5.44 -6.94
CA THR A 163 8.00 5.53 -7.22
C THR A 163 8.57 6.88 -6.80
N LEU A 164 7.88 7.99 -7.13
CA LEU A 164 8.25 9.34 -6.68
C LEU A 164 8.28 9.43 -5.16
N GLY A 165 7.29 8.81 -4.49
CA GLY A 165 7.24 8.71 -3.04
C GLY A 165 8.49 8.02 -2.49
N GLY A 166 8.92 6.91 -3.08
CA GLY A 166 10.12 6.19 -2.64
C GLY A 166 11.42 7.00 -2.77
N VAL A 167 11.56 7.74 -3.86
CA VAL A 167 12.70 8.65 -4.08
C VAL A 167 12.69 9.77 -3.05
N ILE A 168 11.57 10.48 -2.92
CA ILE A 168 11.44 11.60 -1.98
C ILE A 168 11.60 11.12 -0.53
N GLY A 169 11.02 9.97 -0.17
CA GLY A 169 11.16 9.40 1.17
C GLY A 169 12.61 9.08 1.52
N SER A 170 13.38 8.53 0.59
CA SER A 170 14.80 8.23 0.83
C SER A 170 15.65 9.49 1.00
N LEU A 171 15.38 10.52 0.18
CA LEU A 171 16.02 11.84 0.31
C LEU A 171 15.65 12.52 1.64
N MET A 172 14.37 12.46 2.04
CA MET A 172 13.91 12.95 3.33
C MET A 172 14.59 12.23 4.49
N ALA A 173 14.81 10.92 4.40
CA ALA A 173 15.54 10.15 5.42
C ALA A 173 16.93 10.74 5.67
N MET A 174 17.67 10.99 4.59
CA MET A 174 19.02 11.55 4.64
C MET A 174 19.02 12.97 5.22
N MET A 175 18.08 13.82 4.76
CA MET A 175 17.94 15.19 5.26
C MET A 175 17.61 15.22 6.76
N MET A 176 16.69 14.37 7.21
CA MET A 176 16.27 14.28 8.62
C MET A 176 17.39 13.77 9.52
N MET A 177 18.17 12.78 9.07
CA MET A 177 19.35 12.32 9.81
C MET A 177 20.37 13.45 10.01
N LYS A 178 20.60 14.28 8.97
CA LYS A 178 21.47 15.45 9.07
C LYS A 178 20.93 16.50 10.03
N MET A 179 19.63 16.81 9.96
CA MET A 179 18.98 17.80 10.83
C MET A 179 18.91 17.36 12.30
N THR A 180 18.79 16.05 12.54
CA THR A 180 18.60 15.49 13.89
C THR A 180 19.88 14.91 14.48
N HIS A 181 21.06 15.31 13.96
CA HIS A 181 22.36 14.87 14.44
C HIS A 181 22.50 13.34 14.55
N ASN A 182 22.10 12.62 13.49
CA ASN A 182 22.09 11.16 13.39
C ASN A 182 21.17 10.43 14.38
N ASN A 183 20.11 11.07 14.86
CA ASN A 183 19.10 10.41 15.67
C ASN A 183 18.10 9.62 14.82
N PHE A 184 18.26 8.29 14.80
CA PHE A 184 17.37 7.36 14.10
C PHE A 184 15.92 7.41 14.62
N ARG A 185 15.73 7.46 15.94
CA ARG A 185 14.39 7.40 16.57
C ARG A 185 13.53 8.58 16.16
N ALA A 186 14.11 9.79 16.16
CA ALA A 186 13.43 11.00 15.73
C ALA A 186 13.13 10.99 14.21
N THR A 187 14.00 10.40 13.41
CA THR A 187 13.71 10.23 11.97
C THR A 187 12.55 9.25 11.74
N PHE A 188 12.46 8.18 12.54
CA PHE A 188 11.37 7.21 12.47
C PHE A 188 10.03 7.77 12.98
N THR A 189 10.01 8.61 14.03
CA THR A 189 8.76 9.29 14.45
C THR A 189 8.24 10.21 13.35
N LEU A 190 9.13 10.99 12.72
CA LEU A 190 8.76 11.89 11.62
C LEU A 190 8.26 11.11 10.40
N ALA A 191 8.79 9.91 10.16
CA ALA A 191 8.28 9.04 9.11
C ALA A 191 6.83 8.59 9.36
N ALA A 192 6.33 8.56 10.60
CA ALA A 192 4.93 8.20 10.88
C ALA A 192 3.94 9.25 10.35
N VAL A 193 4.33 10.53 10.31
CA VAL A 193 3.48 11.66 9.89
C VAL A 193 2.87 11.45 8.50
N PRO A 194 3.66 11.24 7.42
CA PRO A 194 3.09 11.00 6.09
C PRO A 194 2.19 9.75 6.04
N SER A 195 2.48 8.73 6.84
CA SER A 195 1.63 7.53 6.93
C SER A 195 0.24 7.83 7.51
N ILE A 196 0.17 8.67 8.54
CA ILE A 196 -1.08 9.05 9.20
C ILE A 196 -1.90 9.98 8.27
N VAL A 197 -1.24 10.92 7.61
CA VAL A 197 -1.88 11.81 6.63
C VAL A 197 -2.50 11.00 5.48
N ALA A 198 -1.81 9.96 5.00
CA ALA A 198 -2.35 9.07 3.97
C ALA A 198 -3.63 8.34 4.42
N ILE A 199 -3.70 7.89 5.67
CA ILE A 199 -4.90 7.25 6.23
C ILE A 199 -6.07 8.24 6.26
N TYR A 200 -5.81 9.48 6.68
CA TYR A 200 -6.83 10.52 6.71
C TYR A 200 -7.38 10.83 5.30
N ILE A 201 -6.49 10.96 4.30
CA ILE A 201 -6.88 11.17 2.90
C ILE A 201 -7.69 9.98 2.38
N LEU A 202 -7.25 8.75 2.65
CA LEU A 202 -7.95 7.53 2.24
C LEU A 202 -9.39 7.51 2.77
N ILE A 203 -9.60 7.85 4.05
CA ILE A 203 -10.93 7.77 4.67
C ILE A 203 -11.87 8.88 4.16
N LYS A 204 -11.35 10.09 3.93
CA LYS A 204 -12.18 11.24 3.53
C LYS A 204 -12.38 11.41 2.03
N ALA A 205 -11.33 11.19 1.23
CA ALA A 205 -11.33 11.57 -0.18
C ALA A 205 -11.66 10.41 -1.13
N VAL A 206 -11.47 9.16 -0.71
CA VAL A 206 -11.76 7.99 -1.55
C VAL A 206 -13.22 7.57 -1.37
N ARG A 207 -14.03 7.76 -2.42
CA ARG A 207 -15.42 7.30 -2.43
C ARG A 207 -15.48 5.78 -2.47
N LYS A 208 -16.48 5.22 -1.77
CA LYS A 208 -16.82 3.80 -1.85
C LYS A 208 -17.46 3.54 -3.21
N PRO A 209 -16.85 2.76 -4.11
CA PRO A 209 -17.50 2.40 -5.37
C PRO A 209 -18.76 1.59 -5.06
N ASN A 210 -19.90 2.02 -5.59
CA ASN A 210 -21.18 1.36 -5.36
C ASN A 210 -21.23 0.09 -6.23
N ARG A 211 -20.90 -1.06 -5.65
CA ARG A 211 -20.79 -2.35 -6.35
C ARG A 211 -22.20 -2.85 -6.70
N LYS A 212 -22.81 -2.32 -7.76
CA LYS A 212 -23.94 -2.98 -8.43
C LYS A 212 -23.39 -4.22 -9.14
N MET A 213 -23.29 -5.34 -8.42
CA MET A 213 -23.14 -6.63 -9.09
C MET A 213 -24.47 -6.89 -9.80
N SER A 214 -24.48 -6.81 -11.14
CA SER A 214 -25.52 -7.51 -11.89
C SER A 214 -25.32 -8.99 -11.58
N LYS A 215 -26.30 -9.60 -10.91
CA LYS A 215 -26.51 -11.04 -11.04
C LYS A 215 -26.85 -11.37 -12.49
#